data_AF-A0A3S3RDW0-F1
#
_entry.id   AF-A0A3S3RDW0-F1
#
_cell.length_a   1.000
_cell.length_b   1.000
_cell.length_c   1.000
_cell.angle_alpha   90.00
_cell.angle_beta   90.00
_cell.angle_gamma   90.00
#
_symmetry.space_group_name_H-M   'P 1'
#
loop_
_entity.id
_entity.type
_entity.pdbx_description
1 polymer ?
#
loop_
_entity_poly.entity_id
_entity_poly.type
_entity_poly.pdbx_seq_one_letter_code
_entity_poly.pdbx_strand_id
1 'polypeptide(L)'
;MRQANGLSRHADIAKAFAYGTKRWRASNRFLYDGQLEPDNLIAERAIRGFTVGRCNWLFSGSFAAAERSAVVLSIIETCKLCGVDAEPTWPMSSSASRTTGQPRAGTN
;
A
#
# COMPACT_ATOMS: atom_id res chain seq x y z
N MET A 1 31.54 9.84 2.83
CA MET A 1 30.57 9.50 3.89
C MET A 1 31.24 8.55 4.87
N ARG A 2 31.31 8.91 6.15
CA ARG A 2 32.07 8.17 7.19
C ARG A 2 31.43 6.80 7.43
N GLN A 3 32.25 5.75 7.40
CA GLN A 3 31.87 4.44 7.94
C GLN A 3 31.52 4.59 9.43
N ALA A 4 30.55 3.81 9.90
CA ALA A 4 30.17 3.75 11.31
C ALA A 4 31.29 3.05 12.12
N ASN A 5 32.40 3.77 12.33
CA ASN A 5 33.50 3.32 13.17
C ASN A 5 33.03 3.34 14.63
N GLY A 6 32.46 2.25 15.10
CA GLY A 6 31.99 2.09 16.48
C GLY A 6 30.91 1.03 16.69
N LEU A 7 30.22 0.59 15.62
CA LEU A 7 29.20 -0.47 15.72
C LEU A 7 29.74 -1.79 15.19
N SER A 8 29.48 -2.89 15.91
CA SER A 8 29.77 -4.24 15.42
C SER A 8 29.03 -4.47 14.10
N ARG A 9 29.73 -4.97 13.07
CA ARG A 9 29.17 -5.25 11.74
C ARG A 9 27.95 -6.18 11.75
N HIS A 10 27.82 -6.97 12.83
CA HIS A 10 26.77 -7.96 13.02
C HIS A 10 25.59 -7.45 13.86
N ALA A 11 25.68 -6.22 14.38
CA ALA A 11 24.56 -5.63 15.11
C ALA A 11 23.42 -5.27 14.13
N ASP A 12 22.17 -5.60 14.49
CA ASP A 12 21.00 -5.28 13.67
C ASP A 12 20.89 -3.78 13.35
N ILE A 13 21.31 -2.93 14.29
CA ILE A 13 21.40 -1.48 14.12
C ILE A 13 22.39 -1.11 13.00
N ALA A 14 23.57 -1.73 12.98
CA ALA A 14 24.56 -1.49 11.94
C ALA A 14 24.03 -1.89 10.56
N LYS A 15 23.27 -3.00 10.49
CA LYS A 15 22.60 -3.46 9.26
C LYS A 15 21.53 -2.48 8.79
N ALA A 16 20.71 -1.95 9.69
CA ALA A 16 19.71 -0.93 9.37
C ALA A 16 20.35 0.36 8.83
N PHE A 17 21.41 0.85 9.48
CA PHE A 17 22.16 2.02 9.00
C PHE A 17 22.83 1.77 7.64
N ALA A 18 23.43 0.59 7.44
CA ALA A 18 24.02 0.21 6.16
C ALA A 18 22.97 0.15 5.04
N TYR A 19 21.77 -0.35 5.34
CA TYR A 19 20.66 -0.38 4.40
C TYR A 19 20.20 1.04 4.01
N GLY A 20 19.96 1.90 5.00
CA GLY A 20 19.54 3.29 4.77
C GLY A 20 20.57 4.09 3.98
N THR A 21 21.84 3.99 4.35
CA THR A 21 22.93 4.67 3.64
C THR A 21 23.11 4.19 2.21
N LYS A 22 23.01 2.88 1.95
CA LYS A 22 23.05 2.32 0.58
C LYS A 22 21.90 2.84 -0.29
N ARG A 23 20.74 3.14 0.28
CA ARG A 23 19.54 3.60 -0.44
C ARG A 23 19.33 5.12 -0.41
N TRP A 24 20.26 5.87 0.18
CA TRP A 24 20.18 7.33 0.36
C TRP A 24 19.75 8.10 -0.90
N ARG A 25 20.28 7.74 -2.07
CA ARG A 25 19.91 8.39 -3.35
C ARG A 25 18.43 8.19 -3.71
N ALA A 26 17.85 7.04 -3.42
CA ALA A 26 16.43 6.80 -3.67
C ALA A 26 15.57 7.55 -2.64
N SER A 27 15.98 7.56 -1.37
CA SER A 27 15.29 8.28 -0.30
C SER A 27 15.26 9.80 -0.52
N ASN A 28 16.23 10.40 -1.21
CA ASN A 28 16.25 11.84 -1.49
C ASN A 28 15.58 12.24 -2.81
N ARG A 29 14.96 11.31 -3.56
CA ARG A 29 14.35 11.64 -4.87
C ARG A 29 13.22 12.65 -4.76
N PHE A 30 12.44 12.63 -3.67
CA PHE A 30 11.36 13.58 -3.43
C PHE A 30 11.85 15.04 -3.34
N LEU A 31 13.13 15.28 -3.04
CA LEU A 31 13.70 16.63 -3.02
C LEU A 31 13.85 17.23 -4.42
N TYR A 32 13.90 16.38 -5.45
CA TYR A 32 14.12 16.78 -6.85
C TYR A 32 12.85 16.65 -7.70
N ASP A 33 11.84 15.93 -7.21
CA ASP A 33 10.56 15.70 -7.88
C ASP A 33 9.42 15.86 -6.88
N GLY A 34 8.66 16.95 -7.03
CA GLY A 34 7.53 17.27 -6.16
C GLY A 34 6.29 16.39 -6.35
N GLN A 35 6.30 15.48 -7.32
CA GLN A 35 5.25 14.45 -7.46
C GLN A 35 5.47 13.26 -6.52
N LEU A 36 6.67 13.13 -5.95
CA LEU A 36 7.01 12.05 -5.03
C LEU A 36 6.80 12.47 -3.59
N GLU A 37 6.11 11.62 -2.83
CA GLU A 37 5.98 11.78 -1.40
C GLU A 37 7.26 11.32 -0.68
N PRO A 38 7.66 11.98 0.43
CA PRO A 38 8.84 11.62 1.20
C PRO A 38 8.69 10.28 1.93
N ASP A 39 7.46 9.85 2.17
CA ASP A 39 7.09 8.64 2.87
C ASP A 39 6.52 7.56 1.92
N ASN A 40 6.50 6.32 2.41
CA ASN A 40 6.07 5.14 1.65
C ASN A 40 4.60 4.80 1.90
N LEU A 41 3.82 5.73 2.46
CA LEU A 41 2.50 5.45 3.00
C LEU A 41 1.51 4.99 1.92
N ILE A 42 1.54 5.58 0.73
CA ILE A 42 0.68 5.16 -0.39
C ILE A 42 0.97 3.70 -0.76
N ALA A 43 2.24 3.34 -0.94
CA ALA A 43 2.61 1.98 -1.32
C ALA A 43 2.32 0.96 -0.20
N GLU A 44 2.55 1.34 1.06
CA GLU A 44 2.21 0.49 2.21
C GLU A 44 0.72 0.28 2.34
N ARG A 45 -0.09 1.33 2.16
CA ARG A 45 -1.55 1.22 2.16
C ARG A 45 -2.03 0.34 1.00
N ALA A 46 -1.46 0.49 -0.20
CA ALA A 46 -1.81 -0.31 -1.36
C ALA A 46 -1.54 -1.81 -1.13
N ILE A 47 -0.38 -2.16 -0.54
CA ILE A 47 -0.05 -3.57 -0.33
C ILE A 47 -0.72 -4.17 0.94
N ARG A 48 -1.21 -3.34 1.86
CA ARG A 48 -1.77 -3.80 3.14
C ARG A 48 -2.96 -4.75 2.97
N GLY A 49 -3.83 -4.50 2.00
CA GLY A 49 -4.96 -5.39 1.71
C GLY A 49 -4.49 -6.81 1.36
N PHE A 50 -3.45 -6.92 0.55
CA PHE A 50 -2.84 -8.19 0.18
C PHE A 50 -2.13 -8.88 1.36
N THR A 51 -1.32 -8.13 2.13
CA THR A 51 -0.55 -8.71 3.23
C THR A 51 -1.43 -9.26 4.36
N VAL A 52 -2.54 -8.57 4.65
CA VAL A 52 -3.55 -9.05 5.61
C VAL A 52 -4.30 -10.27 5.04
N GLY A 53 -4.68 -10.23 3.76
CA GLY A 53 -5.39 -11.34 3.10
C GLY A 53 -4.60 -12.64 3.07
N ARG A 54 -3.28 -12.59 2.87
CA ARG A 54 -2.41 -13.77 2.80
C ARG A 54 -2.47 -14.68 4.04
N CYS A 55 -2.67 -14.12 5.22
CA CYS A 55 -2.82 -14.90 6.46
C CYS A 55 -4.25 -15.45 6.67
N ASN A 56 -5.24 -14.91 5.95
CA ASN A 56 -6.65 -15.28 6.09
C ASN A 56 -7.13 -16.25 4.98
N TRP A 57 -6.35 -16.46 3.93
CA TRP A 57 -6.69 -17.41 2.86
C TRP A 57 -6.37 -18.84 3.28
N LEU A 58 -7.33 -19.49 3.92
CA LEU A 58 -7.28 -20.87 4.43
C LEU A 58 -6.86 -21.94 3.38
N PHE A 59 -6.91 -21.63 2.08
CA PHE A 59 -6.57 -22.54 0.98
C PHE A 59 -5.38 -22.08 0.11
N SER A 60 -4.66 -21.04 0.51
CA SER A 60 -3.53 -20.46 -0.26
C SER A 60 -2.21 -21.22 -0.07
N GLY A 61 -2.25 -22.56 -0.05
CA GLY A 61 -1.08 -23.41 0.14
C GLY A 61 -0.35 -23.82 -1.15
N SER A 62 -0.92 -23.53 -2.32
CA SER A 62 -0.35 -23.92 -3.63
C SER A 62 -0.01 -22.72 -4.50
N PHE A 63 1.05 -22.85 -5.31
CA PHE A 63 1.47 -21.82 -6.25
C PHE A 63 0.36 -21.45 -7.25
N ALA A 64 -0.35 -22.47 -7.74
CA ALA A 64 -1.49 -22.27 -8.65
C ALA A 64 -2.64 -21.48 -8.01
N ALA A 65 -2.91 -21.67 -6.72
CA ALA A 65 -3.90 -20.86 -6.00
C ALA A 65 -3.42 -19.41 -5.84
N ALA A 66 -2.13 -19.21 -5.54
CA ALA A 66 -1.55 -17.87 -5.46
C ALA A 66 -1.63 -17.11 -6.80
N GLU A 67 -1.37 -17.79 -7.92
CA GLU A 67 -1.47 -17.21 -9.26
C GLU A 67 -2.92 -16.76 -9.58
N ARG A 68 -3.90 -17.62 -9.30
CA ARG A 68 -5.33 -17.27 -9.50
C ARG A 68 -5.76 -16.10 -8.61
N SER A 69 -5.35 -16.10 -7.34
CA SER A 69 -5.61 -14.99 -6.42
C SER A 69 -4.96 -13.69 -6.91
N ALA A 70 -3.75 -13.75 -7.47
CA ALA A 70 -3.07 -12.58 -8.03
C ALA A 70 -3.84 -11.99 -9.22
N VAL A 71 -4.39 -12.83 -10.10
CA VAL A 71 -5.24 -12.37 -11.22
C VAL A 71 -6.48 -11.66 -10.71
N VAL A 72 -7.23 -12.28 -9.78
CA VAL A 72 -8.46 -11.69 -9.22
C VAL A 72 -8.19 -10.36 -8.51
N LEU A 73 -7.15 -10.31 -7.68
CA LEU A 73 -6.78 -9.08 -6.98
C LEU A 73 -6.31 -7.98 -7.91
N SER A 74 -5.59 -8.33 -8.99
CA SER A 74 -5.18 -7.34 -9.99
C SER A 74 -6.39 -6.70 -10.68
N ILE A 75 -7.43 -7.49 -10.99
CA ILE A 75 -8.69 -6.97 -11.55
C ILE A 75 -9.37 -6.03 -10.56
N ILE A 76 -9.50 -6.44 -9.29
CA ILE A 76 -10.13 -5.63 -8.24
C ILE A 76 -9.38 -4.30 -8.03
N GLU A 77 -8.06 -4.33 -7.96
CA GLU A 77 -7.25 -3.11 -7.82
C GLU A 77 -7.35 -2.22 -9.06
N THR A 78 -7.44 -2.80 -10.26
CA THR A 78 -7.67 -2.03 -11.49
C THR A 78 -9.04 -1.35 -11.47
N CYS A 79 -10.10 -2.05 -11.05
CA CYS A 79 -11.43 -1.47 -10.88
C CYS A 79 -11.42 -0.28 -9.90
N LYS A 80 -10.76 -0.43 -8.74
CA LYS A 80 -10.59 0.65 -7.76
C LYS A 80 -9.86 1.86 -8.36
N LEU A 81 -8.78 1.63 -9.11
CA LEU A 81 -8.02 2.70 -9.77
C LEU A 81 -8.85 3.43 -10.84
N CYS A 82 -9.74 2.71 -11.53
CA CYS A 82 -10.67 3.29 -12.50
C CYS A 82 -11.91 3.94 -11.84
N GLY A 83 -12.04 3.91 -10.51
CA GLY A 83 -13.22 4.42 -9.81
C GLY A 83 -14.50 3.61 -10.07
N VAL A 84 -14.35 2.34 -10.46
CA VAL A 84 -15.46 1.40 -10.67
C VAL A 84 -15.64 0.59 -9.41
N ASP A 85 -16.85 0.59 -8.86
CA ASP A 85 -17.21 -0.26 -7.74
C ASP A 85 -17.09 -1.73 -8.17
N ALA A 86 -16.09 -2.42 -7.63
CA ALA A 86 -15.90 -3.86 -7.82
C ALA A 86 -16.93 -4.70 -7.02
N GLU A 87 -17.72 -4.04 -6.17
CA GLU A 87 -18.83 -4.66 -5.47
C GLU A 87 -19.93 -5.01 -6.49
N PRO A 88 -20.51 -6.21 -6.44
CA PRO A 88 -21.72 -6.47 -7.20
C PRO A 88 -22.84 -5.60 -6.63
N THR A 89 -23.15 -4.50 -7.31
CA THR A 89 -24.40 -3.75 -7.16
C THR A 89 -25.57 -4.58 -7.72
N TRP A 90 -25.73 -5.81 -7.22
CA TRP A 90 -27.02 -6.49 -7.28
C TRP A 90 -27.97 -5.76 -6.32
N PRO A 91 -29.25 -5.53 -6.68
CA PRO A 91 -30.16 -4.78 -5.82
C PRO A 91 -30.54 -5.62 -4.58
N MET A 92 -29.67 -5.65 -3.58
CA MET A 92 -30.07 -5.92 -2.21
C MET A 92 -30.57 -4.62 -1.60
N SER A 93 -31.88 -4.42 -1.78
CA SER A 93 -32.78 -3.64 -0.91
C SER A 93 -32.23 -2.33 -0.31
N SER A 94 -32.59 -1.22 -0.94
CA SER A 94 -33.27 -0.10 -0.25
C SER A 94 -32.83 0.25 1.18
N SER A 95 -31.55 0.55 1.40
CA SER A 95 -31.11 1.37 2.55
C SER A 95 -29.91 2.27 2.24
N ALA A 96 -29.64 2.53 0.95
CA ALA A 96 -28.64 3.49 0.47
C ALA A 96 -29.13 4.95 0.58
N SER A 97 -29.52 5.38 1.79
CA SER A 97 -29.84 6.78 2.11
C SER A 97 -29.02 7.37 3.26
N ARG A 98 -27.93 6.72 3.67
CA ARG A 98 -26.92 7.28 4.59
C ARG A 98 -25.57 6.89 4.01
N THR A 99 -24.85 7.69 3.23
CA THR A 99 -24.17 8.94 3.62
C THR A 99 -23.64 9.65 2.35
N THR A 100 -24.53 10.15 1.48
CA THR A 100 -24.15 11.16 0.48
C THR A 100 -24.75 12.49 0.92
N GLY A 101 -23.96 13.28 1.64
CA GLY A 101 -24.40 14.57 2.15
C GLY A 101 -23.57 15.06 3.33
N GLN A 102 -22.28 15.31 3.11
CA GLN A 102 -21.61 16.34 3.91
C GLN A 102 -21.99 17.70 3.30
N PRO A 103 -22.66 18.60 4.03
CA PRO A 103 -22.91 19.95 3.55
C PRO A 103 -21.61 20.76 3.62
N ARG A 104 -21.20 21.36 2.49
CA ARG A 104 -20.29 22.51 2.52
C ARG A 104 -21.02 23.64 3.21
N ALA A 105 -20.60 23.98 4.43
CA ALA A 105 -21.03 25.18 5.12
C ALA A 105 -20.70 26.40 4.24
N GLY A 106 -21.70 27.28 4.12
CA GLY A 106 -21.80 28.28 3.07
C GLY A 106 -20.78 29.41 3.13
N THR A 107 -20.74 30.10 1.99
CA THR A 107 -20.43 31.51 1.83
C THR A 107 -21.11 32.38 2.90
N ASN A 108 -20.31 33.14 3.63
CA ASN A 108 -20.51 34.56 3.95
C ASN A 108 -19.14 35.23 3.92
#